data_AF-A0A7S0F7W0-F1
#
_entry.id   AF-A0A7S0F7W0-F1
#
_cell.length_a   1.000
_cell.length_b   1.000
_cell.length_c   1.000
_cell.angle_alpha   90.00
_cell.angle_beta   90.00
_cell.angle_gamma   90.00
#
_symmetry.space_group_name_H-M   'P 1'
#
loop_
_entity.id
_entity.type
_entity.pdbx_description
1 polymer ?
#
loop_
_entity_poly.entity_id
_entity_poly.type
_entity_poly.pdbx_seq_one_letter_code
_entity_poly.pdbx_strand_id
1 'polypeptide(L)'
;FSSCLPFPSLLIYERTTTAGIDKQLESVKEKMTNISKQDRSWAPCKLLALGCLALIAVLLFPTTDAFVSTTIRATDTPSHRTTQQSPLSSLAQLIDEPLAWNAVIGEADRAFRRGNQLDKSGQPRLASDAFHEAATLFQCFLELPENFGHVTNLNKEDCQAVLAYTLVRLGFISAEALSDANAAVRLYAMAAEIDPFPSPESYKGIATSLEAAGGNGQDLDHLRLAVENYRKALAKANKASILFYMGVALERLGETEEAEPILEIIQRSEAPISCLNDSWGYVRWHTRNTNPALLNLHRGTRDMLKLALDAAMPLIEQQRQNRAQGLLCEFGVGSGKSMRMTQEILPLDIEMHGFDTFTGLPQAWGSEPAGAYSTGGVVPSIASNVYFHKGLFSDTLSPFLNSLGDEAYVAYANIDCDLYTSTLDILEALHGRIVEGTILVFDEYICHPTWRQDEFRAWRESCKRFGWKYEYLGFSLSSKQAVVRVTGV
;
A
#
# COMPACT_ATOMS: atom_id res chain seq x y z
N PHE A 1 -10.42 -1.18 3.52
CA PHE A 1 -9.11 -1.90 3.33
C PHE A 1 -8.71 -2.01 1.84
N SER A 2 -8.50 -0.89 1.12
CA SER A 2 -8.22 -0.92 -0.34
C SER A 2 -6.79 -0.51 -0.76
N SER A 3 -5.81 -0.47 0.16
CA SER A 3 -4.43 -0.03 -0.15
C SER A 3 -3.39 -1.15 -0.32
N CYS A 4 -3.77 -2.43 -0.26
CA CYS A 4 -2.88 -3.49 -0.73
C CYS A 4 -2.65 -3.30 -2.23
N LEU A 5 -1.39 -3.14 -2.66
CA LEU A 5 -0.99 -3.30 -4.07
C LEU A 5 -1.76 -4.50 -4.66
N PRO A 6 -2.63 -4.31 -5.67
CA PRO A 6 -3.42 -5.41 -6.19
C PRO A 6 -2.49 -6.46 -6.79
N PHE A 7 -2.70 -7.70 -6.40
CA PHE A 7 -2.34 -8.85 -7.23
C PHE A 7 -3.28 -8.81 -8.44
N PRO A 8 -2.82 -8.60 -9.69
CA PRO A 8 -3.73 -8.66 -10.84
C PRO A 8 -4.16 -10.12 -11.02
N SER A 9 -5.45 -10.38 -10.84
CA SER A 9 -6.06 -11.64 -11.25
C SER A 9 -6.32 -11.58 -12.76
N LEU A 10 -5.77 -12.55 -13.50
CA LEU A 10 -5.79 -12.64 -14.96
C LEU A 10 -7.22 -12.65 -15.55
N LEU A 11 -7.47 -11.70 -16.46
CA LEU A 11 -8.42 -11.87 -17.57
C LEU A 11 -7.80 -12.83 -18.60
N ILE A 12 -8.47 -13.96 -18.82
CA ILE A 12 -8.18 -14.87 -19.93
C ILE A 12 -8.55 -14.17 -21.23
N TYR A 13 -7.57 -13.90 -22.10
CA TYR A 13 -7.84 -13.58 -23.51
C TYR A 13 -7.31 -14.69 -24.41
N GLU A 14 -8.22 -15.24 -25.21
CA GLU A 14 -7.97 -16.29 -26.20
C GLU A 14 -6.97 -15.86 -27.28
N ARG A 15 -6.20 -16.84 -27.74
CA ARG A 15 -5.20 -16.75 -28.80
C ARG A 15 -5.79 -16.15 -30.09
N THR A 16 -5.12 -15.14 -30.64
CA THR A 16 -5.16 -14.84 -32.08
C THR A 16 -3.82 -15.15 -32.72
N THR A 17 -3.91 -15.79 -33.88
CA THR A 17 -2.87 -16.50 -34.62
C THR A 17 -1.83 -15.63 -35.31
N THR A 18 -0.64 -16.20 -35.46
CA THR A 18 0.54 -15.73 -36.19
C THR A 18 0.26 -15.35 -37.65
N ALA A 19 0.15 -14.05 -37.93
CA ALA A 19 0.39 -13.44 -39.24
C ALA A 19 0.49 -11.91 -39.07
N GLY A 20 1.66 -11.41 -38.68
CA GLY A 20 1.86 -9.96 -38.47
C GLY A 20 3.25 -9.54 -38.01
N ILE A 21 4.09 -10.48 -37.55
CA ILE A 21 5.40 -10.17 -36.96
C ILE A 21 6.51 -10.04 -38.03
N ASP A 22 6.32 -10.57 -39.24
CA ASP A 22 7.38 -10.54 -40.27
C ASP A 22 7.55 -9.18 -40.98
N LYS A 23 6.61 -8.23 -40.79
CA LYS A 23 6.72 -6.89 -41.41
C LYS A 23 7.43 -5.85 -40.53
N GLN A 24 7.60 -6.10 -39.23
CA GLN A 24 8.29 -5.15 -38.32
C GLN A 24 9.78 -5.46 -38.15
N LEU A 25 10.23 -6.69 -38.43
CA LEU A 25 11.65 -7.06 -38.31
C LEU A 25 12.53 -6.49 -39.43
N GLU A 26 12.00 -6.27 -40.64
CA GLU A 26 12.79 -5.68 -41.74
C GLU A 26 12.98 -4.16 -41.62
N SER A 27 12.05 -3.45 -40.97
CA SER A 27 12.20 -2.00 -40.72
C SER A 27 13.31 -1.65 -39.70
N VAL A 28 13.71 -2.61 -38.86
CA VAL A 28 14.74 -2.41 -37.82
C VAL A 28 16.14 -2.70 -38.37
N LYS A 29 16.29 -3.69 -39.27
CA LYS A 29 17.57 -3.98 -39.95
C LYS A 29 18.03 -2.84 -40.85
N GLU A 30 17.10 -2.13 -41.49
CA GLU A 30 17.42 -1.00 -42.36
C GLU A 30 17.92 0.24 -41.58
N LYS A 31 17.50 0.42 -40.32
CA LYS A 31 17.95 1.53 -39.45
C LYS A 31 19.29 1.30 -38.76
N MET A 32 19.69 0.05 -38.51
CA MET A 32 20.99 -0.25 -37.88
C MET A 32 22.18 -0.14 -38.85
N THR A 33 21.94 -0.16 -40.16
CA THR A 33 23.01 -0.06 -41.17
C THR A 33 23.53 1.38 -41.36
N ASN A 34 22.78 2.40 -40.91
CA ASN A 34 23.11 3.83 -41.11
C ASN A 34 23.84 4.50 -39.93
N ILE A 35 24.12 3.80 -38.82
CA ILE A 35 24.82 4.38 -37.65
C ILE A 35 26.33 4.04 -37.62
N SER A 36 26.83 3.28 -38.60
CA SER A 36 28.25 2.88 -38.68
C SER A 36 29.15 3.80 -39.52
N LYS A 37 28.68 5.00 -39.90
CA LYS A 37 29.46 5.99 -40.65
C LYS A 37 29.37 7.39 -40.04
N GLN A 38 29.94 7.59 -38.85
CA GLN A 38 30.56 8.88 -38.53
C GLN A 38 31.50 8.79 -37.30
N ASP A 39 32.74 9.19 -37.56
CA ASP A 39 33.78 9.71 -36.69
C ASP A 39 34.56 8.81 -35.72
N ARG A 40 35.79 8.53 -36.18
CA ARG A 40 37.00 8.26 -35.42
C ARG A 40 37.64 9.59 -34.98
N SER A 41 38.02 9.72 -33.71
CA SER A 41 39.34 10.30 -33.37
C SER A 41 39.88 9.94 -31.97
N TRP A 42 41.02 9.25 -31.98
CA TRP A 42 42.22 9.40 -31.14
C TRP A 42 42.16 9.29 -29.59
N ALA A 43 42.72 8.18 -29.09
CA ALA A 43 43.45 8.05 -27.82
C ALA A 43 44.94 8.46 -28.03
N PRO A 44 45.88 8.54 -27.02
CA PRO A 44 45.84 7.95 -25.67
C PRO A 44 46.45 8.79 -24.51
N CYS A 45 46.19 8.38 -23.26
CA CYS A 45 47.15 8.46 -22.15
C CYS A 45 46.72 7.54 -20.99
N LYS A 46 47.45 6.43 -20.81
CA LYS A 46 47.49 5.62 -19.59
C LYS A 46 48.74 5.99 -18.82
N LEU A 47 48.64 6.41 -17.56
CA LEU A 47 49.70 6.30 -16.54
C LEU A 47 49.15 6.78 -15.19
N LEU A 48 49.51 6.07 -14.11
CA LEU A 48 48.98 6.09 -12.73
C LEU A 48 47.78 5.13 -12.58
N ALA A 49 47.83 4.01 -11.86
CA ALA A 49 48.72 3.62 -10.78
C ALA A 49 48.93 2.09 -10.79
N LEU A 50 50.19 1.70 -10.92
CA LEU A 50 50.74 0.45 -10.40
C LEU A 50 51.58 0.91 -9.19
N GLY A 51 51.09 0.61 -7.99
CA GLY A 51 51.73 1.00 -6.75
C GLY A 51 51.22 0.12 -5.61
N CYS A 52 52.04 -0.87 -5.28
CA CYS A 52 52.07 -1.64 -4.03
C CYS A 52 51.13 -2.85 -3.90
N LEU A 53 51.62 -3.95 -4.47
CA LEU A 53 51.58 -5.28 -3.84
C LEU A 53 52.58 -5.32 -2.67
N ALA A 54 52.08 -5.60 -1.46
CA ALA A 54 52.74 -6.28 -0.34
C ALA A 54 51.64 -6.44 0.72
N LEU A 55 51.32 -7.57 1.34
CA LEU A 55 52.17 -8.63 1.86
C LEU A 55 51.22 -9.75 2.36
N ILE A 56 50.95 -10.82 1.60
CA ILE A 56 50.57 -12.13 2.19
C ILE A 56 51.12 -13.23 1.29
N ALA A 57 52.14 -13.90 1.78
CA ALA A 57 52.50 -15.25 1.40
C ALA A 57 53.05 -15.93 2.66
N VAL A 58 53.08 -17.28 2.64
CA VAL A 58 53.87 -18.18 3.52
C VAL A 58 53.08 -18.51 4.83
N LEU A 59 52.56 -19.72 5.15
CA LEU A 59 52.91 -21.15 4.88
C LEU A 59 51.73 -22.11 5.25
N LEU A 60 51.46 -23.14 4.43
CA LEU A 60 51.64 -24.61 4.64
C LEU A 60 50.55 -25.43 5.38
N PHE A 61 49.90 -26.30 4.59
CA PHE A 61 49.37 -27.69 4.73
C PHE A 61 50.02 -28.66 5.77
N PRO A 62 49.59 -29.96 5.94
CA PRO A 62 48.37 -30.72 5.54
C PRO A 62 47.83 -31.75 6.60
N THR A 63 46.78 -32.53 6.24
CA THR A 63 46.60 -34.03 6.34
C THR A 63 45.22 -34.50 6.88
N THR A 64 44.38 -35.14 6.02
CA THR A 64 43.97 -36.59 5.89
C THR A 64 42.84 -36.99 6.88
N ASP A 65 41.77 -37.75 6.57
CA ASP A 65 41.53 -38.99 5.81
C ASP A 65 40.05 -39.02 5.31
N ALA A 66 39.74 -39.40 4.06
CA ALA A 66 39.43 -40.74 3.54
C ALA A 66 38.21 -41.45 4.15
N PHE A 67 37.10 -41.53 3.39
CA PHE A 67 36.22 -42.70 3.37
C PHE A 67 35.61 -42.92 1.97
N VAL A 68 35.67 -44.18 1.54
CA VAL A 68 35.27 -44.70 0.23
C VAL A 68 33.96 -45.48 0.40
N SER A 69 33.04 -45.36 -0.57
CA SER A 69 32.15 -46.45 -0.96
C SER A 69 31.84 -46.41 -2.45
N THR A 70 32.36 -47.41 -3.14
CA THR A 70 32.05 -47.98 -4.47
C THR A 70 30.61 -48.54 -4.50
N THR A 71 29.88 -48.86 -5.60
CA THR A 71 29.92 -48.75 -7.08
C THR A 71 28.56 -49.30 -7.58
N ILE A 72 28.02 -48.86 -8.72
CA ILE A 72 27.50 -49.71 -9.84
C ILE A 72 27.32 -48.84 -11.10
N ARG A 73 27.72 -49.41 -12.25
CA ARG A 73 27.93 -48.85 -13.60
C ARG A 73 26.71 -48.97 -14.53
N ALA A 74 26.65 -48.08 -15.53
CA ALA A 74 26.45 -48.28 -16.99
C ALA A 74 25.87 -46.96 -17.58
N THR A 75 26.24 -46.36 -18.72
CA THR A 75 27.12 -46.64 -19.88
C THR A 75 27.25 -45.31 -20.68
N ASP A 76 28.36 -45.12 -21.41
CA ASP A 76 28.70 -43.97 -22.29
C ASP A 76 27.65 -43.69 -23.39
N THR A 77 27.38 -42.46 -23.88
CA THR A 77 28.23 -41.50 -24.62
C THR A 77 27.49 -40.16 -24.85
N PRO A 78 28.17 -39.05 -25.25
CA PRO A 78 27.67 -37.69 -25.11
C PRO A 78 27.01 -37.11 -26.38
N SER A 79 25.98 -36.27 -26.21
CA SER A 79 25.52 -35.36 -27.26
C SER A 79 25.45 -33.94 -26.74
N HIS A 80 26.28 -33.07 -27.31
CA HIS A 80 26.26 -31.62 -27.14
C HIS A 80 24.84 -31.05 -27.28
N ARG A 81 24.39 -30.32 -26.26
CA ARG A 81 23.39 -29.25 -26.43
C ARG A 81 23.90 -27.99 -25.75
N THR A 82 24.22 -27.04 -26.61
CA THR A 82 24.46 -25.63 -26.33
C THR A 82 23.21 -25.06 -25.65
N THR A 83 23.29 -24.74 -24.36
CA THR A 83 22.29 -23.95 -23.67
C THR A 83 22.43 -22.50 -24.12
N GLN A 84 21.52 -22.06 -24.99
CA GLN A 84 21.23 -20.63 -25.16
C GLN A 84 20.68 -20.11 -23.82
N GLN A 85 21.46 -19.29 -23.13
CA GLN A 85 20.97 -18.43 -22.05
C GLN A 85 20.05 -17.37 -22.67
N SER A 86 18.77 -17.37 -22.29
CA SER A 86 17.86 -16.25 -22.53
C SER A 86 18.11 -15.14 -21.51
N PRO A 87 18.18 -13.85 -21.89
CA PRO A 87 18.42 -12.78 -20.95
C PRO A 87 17.12 -12.28 -20.29
N LEU A 88 17.24 -12.04 -18.97
CA LEU A 88 16.50 -11.10 -18.10
C LEU A 88 14.99 -11.35 -17.87
N SER A 89 14.66 -11.84 -16.67
CA SER A 89 13.32 -11.84 -16.12
C SER A 89 12.99 -10.51 -15.46
N SER A 90 11.96 -9.83 -15.94
CA SER A 90 11.45 -8.60 -15.32
C SER A 90 10.66 -8.92 -14.04
N LEU A 91 10.53 -7.93 -13.14
CA LEU A 91 9.72 -8.01 -11.91
C LEU A 91 8.31 -8.58 -12.13
N ALA A 92 7.69 -8.26 -13.28
CA ALA A 92 6.37 -8.76 -13.65
C ALA A 92 6.34 -10.29 -13.84
N GLN A 93 7.42 -10.89 -14.35
CA GLN A 93 7.51 -12.34 -14.59
C GLN A 93 7.75 -13.14 -13.30
N LEU A 94 8.36 -12.54 -12.28
CA LEU A 94 8.53 -13.14 -10.95
C LEU A 94 7.23 -13.17 -10.12
N ILE A 95 6.24 -12.35 -10.48
CA ILE A 95 4.94 -12.25 -9.79
C ILE A 95 3.90 -13.21 -10.38
N ASP A 96 3.94 -13.48 -11.69
CA ASP A 96 2.90 -14.23 -12.43
C ASP A 96 3.12 -15.74 -12.59
N GLU A 97 4.36 -16.24 -12.48
CA GLU A 97 4.58 -17.69 -12.44
C GLU A 97 4.35 -18.24 -11.02
N PRO A 98 3.69 -19.40 -10.85
CA PRO A 98 3.81 -20.17 -9.63
C PRO A 98 5.25 -20.70 -9.59
N LEU A 99 6.20 -19.84 -9.22
CA LEU A 99 7.55 -20.23 -8.91
C LEU A 99 7.44 -21.43 -7.98
N ALA A 100 8.08 -22.52 -8.37
CA ALA A 100 8.21 -23.72 -7.55
C ALA A 100 9.09 -23.41 -6.32
N TRP A 101 8.59 -22.56 -5.41
CA TRP A 101 9.19 -22.13 -4.15
C TRP A 101 9.18 -23.25 -3.08
N ASN A 102 8.91 -24.49 -3.48
CA ASN A 102 8.76 -25.63 -2.58
C ASN A 102 10.10 -26.18 -2.05
N ALA A 103 11.23 -25.50 -2.30
CA ALA A 103 12.56 -25.96 -1.89
C ALA A 103 13.51 -24.84 -1.43
N VAL A 104 13.08 -23.92 -0.57
CA VAL A 104 14.01 -23.05 0.17
C VAL A 104 13.41 -22.72 1.51
N ILE A 105 14.13 -22.89 2.61
CA ILE A 105 13.86 -22.06 3.77
C ILE A 105 15.17 -21.73 4.54
N GLY A 106 15.92 -20.75 4.04
CA GLY A 106 16.82 -19.99 4.90
C GLY A 106 16.03 -19.09 5.87
N GLU A 107 16.68 -18.56 6.91
CA GLU A 107 16.03 -17.72 7.92
C GLU A 107 15.40 -16.45 7.32
N ALA A 108 16.06 -15.80 6.35
CA ALA A 108 15.56 -14.60 5.69
C ALA A 108 14.25 -14.87 4.94
N ASP A 109 14.17 -16.01 4.24
CA ASP A 109 12.98 -16.43 3.49
C ASP A 109 11.80 -16.70 4.43
N ARG A 110 12.04 -17.26 5.64
CA ARG A 110 10.97 -17.45 6.65
C ARG A 110 10.42 -16.13 7.11
N ALA A 111 11.30 -15.21 7.51
CA ALA A 111 10.92 -13.92 8.04
C ALA A 111 10.08 -13.16 7.00
N PHE A 112 10.51 -13.16 5.74
CA PHE A 112 9.77 -12.53 4.64
C PHE A 112 8.38 -13.13 4.41
N ARG A 113 8.27 -14.47 4.37
CA ARG A 113 6.97 -15.15 4.22
C ARG A 113 6.05 -14.88 5.41
N ARG A 114 6.61 -14.89 6.61
CA ARG A 114 5.89 -14.56 7.85
C ARG A 114 5.36 -13.13 7.79
N GLY A 115 6.15 -12.16 7.36
CA GLY A 115 5.71 -10.78 7.16
C GLY A 115 4.52 -10.67 6.21
N ASN A 116 4.58 -11.35 5.06
CA ASN A 116 3.46 -11.38 4.10
C ASN A 116 2.19 -12.01 4.68
N GLN A 117 2.31 -13.11 5.41
CA GLN A 117 1.16 -13.77 6.04
C GLN A 117 0.54 -12.89 7.12
N LEU A 118 1.37 -12.25 7.95
CA LEU A 118 0.92 -11.37 9.02
C LEU A 118 0.20 -10.13 8.48
N ASP A 119 0.73 -9.50 7.43
CA ASP A 119 0.08 -8.34 6.81
C ASP A 119 -1.29 -8.72 6.21
N LYS A 120 -1.36 -9.85 5.48
CA LYS A 120 -2.63 -10.39 4.97
C LYS A 120 -3.64 -10.72 6.08
N SER A 121 -3.16 -11.15 7.25
CA SER A 121 -4.01 -11.44 8.41
C SER A 121 -4.38 -10.19 9.23
N GLY A 122 -4.04 -9.00 8.75
CA GLY A 122 -4.36 -7.75 9.43
C GLY A 122 -3.55 -7.50 10.70
N GLN A 123 -2.28 -7.91 10.73
CA GLN A 123 -1.38 -7.75 11.88
C GLN A 123 -0.16 -6.88 11.51
N PRO A 124 -0.35 -5.57 11.26
CA PRO A 124 0.68 -4.72 10.65
C PRO A 124 1.96 -4.58 11.48
N ARG A 125 1.88 -4.53 12.83
CA ARG A 125 3.08 -4.47 13.69
C ARG A 125 3.93 -5.72 13.58
N LEU A 126 3.31 -6.88 13.77
CA LEU A 126 4.01 -8.16 13.66
C LEU A 126 4.56 -8.38 12.24
N ALA A 127 3.84 -7.91 11.22
CA ALA A 127 4.32 -7.93 9.85
C ALA A 127 5.56 -7.05 9.67
N SER A 128 5.54 -5.83 10.23
CA SER A 128 6.69 -4.91 10.23
C SER A 128 7.90 -5.55 10.89
N ASP A 129 7.74 -6.19 12.06
CA ASP A 129 8.84 -6.86 12.77
C ASP A 129 9.45 -7.98 11.92
N ALA A 130 8.61 -8.83 11.31
CA ALA A 130 9.07 -9.92 10.46
C ALA A 130 9.74 -9.43 9.18
N PHE A 131 9.27 -8.32 8.59
CA PHE A 131 9.93 -7.73 7.43
C PHE A 131 11.26 -7.04 7.81
N HIS A 132 11.38 -6.43 8.99
CA HIS A 132 12.66 -5.91 9.47
C HIS A 132 13.69 -7.02 9.68
N GLU A 133 13.27 -8.15 10.27
CA GLU A 133 14.08 -9.36 10.40
C GLU A 133 14.57 -9.84 9.03
N ALA A 134 13.65 -9.96 8.07
CA ALA A 134 13.98 -10.37 6.70
C ALA A 134 14.97 -9.40 6.03
N ALA A 135 14.71 -8.09 6.10
CA ALA A 135 15.56 -7.07 5.50
C ALA A 135 16.98 -7.11 6.08
N THR A 136 17.10 -7.30 7.39
CA THR A 136 18.40 -7.41 8.09
C THR A 136 19.17 -8.63 7.59
N LEU A 137 18.53 -9.80 7.51
CA LEU A 137 19.19 -11.04 7.09
C LEU A 137 19.62 -10.99 5.62
N PHE A 138 18.77 -10.46 4.74
CA PHE A 138 19.14 -10.26 3.33
C PHE A 138 20.31 -9.26 3.18
N GLN A 139 20.30 -8.15 3.92
CA GLN A 139 21.41 -7.20 3.92
C GLN A 139 22.72 -7.87 4.37
N CYS A 140 22.69 -8.65 5.47
CA CYS A 140 23.86 -9.39 5.94
C CYS A 140 24.41 -10.37 4.90
N PHE A 141 23.54 -11.07 4.16
CA PHE A 141 23.96 -11.93 3.06
C PHE A 141 24.64 -11.16 1.92
N LEU A 142 24.13 -9.98 1.55
CA LEU A 142 24.71 -9.18 0.48
C LEU A 142 26.08 -8.59 0.83
N GLU A 143 26.30 -8.27 2.10
CA GLU A 143 27.56 -7.72 2.60
C GLU A 143 28.61 -8.81 2.90
N LEU A 144 28.18 -9.93 3.49
CA LEU A 144 29.05 -10.99 4.01
C LEU A 144 28.56 -12.38 3.58
N PRO A 145 28.58 -12.71 2.28
CA PRO A 145 27.97 -13.93 1.74
C PRO A 145 28.60 -15.21 2.28
N GLU A 146 29.90 -15.21 2.62
CA GLU A 146 30.57 -16.37 3.20
C GLU A 146 30.06 -16.71 4.61
N ASN A 147 29.71 -15.69 5.39
CA ASN A 147 29.22 -15.85 6.77
C ASN A 147 27.71 -16.13 6.81
N PHE A 148 26.97 -15.57 5.86
CA PHE A 148 25.50 -15.57 5.84
C PHE A 148 24.90 -16.42 4.71
N GLY A 149 25.69 -17.21 3.97
CA GLY A 149 25.19 -18.05 2.88
C GLY A 149 24.13 -19.09 3.26
N HIS A 150 23.92 -19.32 4.56
CA HIS A 150 22.89 -20.23 5.09
C HIS A 150 21.52 -19.54 5.31
N VAL A 151 21.46 -18.20 5.30
CA VAL A 151 20.22 -17.47 5.62
C VAL A 151 19.25 -17.38 4.45
N THR A 152 19.71 -17.67 3.24
CA THR A 152 18.88 -17.75 2.03
C THR A 152 19.51 -18.66 0.99
N ASN A 153 18.69 -19.29 0.14
CA ASN A 153 19.17 -20.02 -1.04
C ASN A 153 19.10 -19.16 -2.32
N LEU A 154 18.72 -17.89 -2.20
CA LEU A 154 18.67 -16.98 -3.33
C LEU A 154 20.08 -16.66 -3.84
N ASN A 155 20.20 -16.43 -5.14
CA ASN A 155 21.42 -15.83 -5.69
C ASN A 155 21.52 -14.35 -5.24
N LYS A 156 22.65 -13.71 -5.51
CA LYS A 156 22.89 -12.33 -5.08
C LYS A 156 21.92 -11.34 -5.71
N GLU A 157 21.63 -11.47 -7.01
CA GLU A 157 20.72 -10.56 -7.71
C GLU A 157 19.27 -10.68 -7.19
N ASP A 158 18.79 -11.91 -7.01
CA ASP A 158 17.46 -12.21 -6.46
C ASP A 158 17.35 -11.70 -5.02
N CYS A 159 18.39 -11.87 -4.21
CA CYS A 159 18.42 -11.34 -2.86
C CYS A 159 18.33 -9.81 -2.83
N GLN A 160 19.02 -9.11 -3.74
CA GLN A 160 18.91 -7.64 -3.87
C GLN A 160 17.48 -7.22 -4.20
N ALA A 161 16.84 -7.89 -5.16
CA ALA A 161 15.46 -7.61 -5.55
C ALA A 161 14.48 -7.87 -4.39
N VAL A 162 14.63 -8.99 -3.67
CA VAL A 162 13.77 -9.32 -2.52
C VAL A 162 13.99 -8.35 -1.36
N LEU A 163 15.22 -7.91 -1.11
CA LEU A 163 15.50 -6.87 -0.11
C LEU A 163 14.84 -5.54 -0.48
N ALA A 164 15.01 -5.07 -1.72
CA ALA A 164 14.37 -3.84 -2.18
C ALA A 164 12.84 -3.91 -2.04
N TYR A 165 12.22 -5.03 -2.42
CA TYR A 165 10.78 -5.24 -2.23
C TYR A 165 10.39 -5.27 -0.74
N THR A 166 11.19 -5.91 0.11
CA THR A 166 10.96 -5.94 1.56
C THR A 166 10.96 -4.53 2.15
N LEU A 167 11.91 -3.68 1.72
CA LEU A 167 11.98 -2.28 2.12
C LEU A 167 10.79 -1.46 1.61
N VAL A 168 10.33 -1.69 0.37
CA VAL A 168 9.08 -1.10 -0.15
C VAL A 168 7.88 -1.48 0.73
N ARG A 169 7.78 -2.75 1.15
CA ARG A 169 6.70 -3.21 2.04
C ARG A 169 6.78 -2.62 3.44
N LEU A 170 7.99 -2.51 4.00
CA LEU A 170 8.22 -1.80 5.26
C LEU A 170 7.83 -0.33 5.15
N GLY A 171 8.20 0.34 4.05
CA GLY A 171 7.85 1.73 3.79
C GLY A 171 6.34 1.93 3.74
N PHE A 172 5.64 1.05 3.02
CA PHE A 172 4.18 1.04 2.96
C PHE A 172 3.53 0.86 4.33
N ILE A 173 3.93 -0.17 5.10
CA ILE A 173 3.38 -0.43 6.44
C ILE A 173 3.67 0.73 7.39
N SER A 174 4.87 1.30 7.32
CA SER A 174 5.28 2.44 8.15
C SER A 174 4.36 3.65 7.94
N ALA A 175 4.12 4.02 6.67
CA ALA A 175 3.24 5.14 6.35
C ALA A 175 1.77 4.83 6.67
N GLU A 176 1.27 3.66 6.25
CA GLU A 176 -0.17 3.37 6.27
C GLU A 176 -0.68 2.98 7.65
N ALA A 177 0.05 2.11 8.34
CA ALA A 177 -0.46 1.36 9.49
C ALA A 177 0.26 1.68 10.81
N LEU A 178 1.40 2.37 10.75
CA LEU A 178 2.21 2.72 11.92
C LEU A 178 2.34 4.23 12.16
N SER A 179 1.80 5.08 11.27
CA SER A 179 1.90 6.54 11.35
C SER A 179 3.36 7.05 11.39
N ASP A 180 4.27 6.41 10.65
CA ASP A 180 5.68 6.80 10.56
C ASP A 180 6.09 7.07 9.10
N ALA A 181 5.58 8.18 8.58
CA ALA A 181 5.91 8.66 7.24
C ALA A 181 7.40 8.97 7.07
N ASN A 182 8.09 9.42 8.13
CA ASN A 182 9.52 9.70 8.07
C ASN A 182 10.35 8.42 7.91
N ALA A 183 9.99 7.34 8.60
CA ALA A 183 10.58 6.02 8.34
C ALA A 183 10.27 5.55 6.93
N ALA A 184 9.03 5.75 6.45
CA ALA A 184 8.65 5.37 5.10
C ALA A 184 9.52 6.07 4.04
N VAL A 185 9.77 7.38 4.16
CA VAL A 185 10.69 8.11 3.26
C VAL A 185 12.06 7.43 3.20
N ARG A 186 12.65 7.09 4.35
CA ARG A 186 13.98 6.44 4.41
C ARG A 186 13.95 5.05 3.78
N LEU A 187 12.94 4.25 4.11
CA LEU A 187 12.81 2.87 3.62
C LEU A 187 12.63 2.82 2.10
N TYR A 188 11.80 3.70 1.53
CA TYR A 188 11.66 3.79 0.07
C TYR A 188 12.91 4.31 -0.62
N ALA A 189 13.64 5.26 -0.01
CA ALA A 189 14.92 5.72 -0.53
C ALA A 189 15.96 4.59 -0.58
N MET A 190 16.10 3.84 0.52
CA MET A 190 16.98 2.66 0.58
C MET A 190 16.58 1.62 -0.46
N ALA A 191 15.27 1.37 -0.64
CA ALA A 191 14.80 0.45 -1.67
C ALA A 191 15.21 0.89 -3.08
N ALA A 192 15.08 2.19 -3.39
CA ALA A 192 15.48 2.75 -4.68
C ALA A 192 17.00 2.75 -4.92
N GLU A 193 17.81 2.74 -3.86
CA GLU A 193 19.27 2.66 -3.95
C GLU A 193 19.77 1.22 -4.14
N ILE A 194 19.13 0.25 -3.47
CA ILE A 194 19.51 -1.16 -3.52
C ILE A 194 19.06 -1.83 -4.82
N ASP A 195 17.89 -1.43 -5.34
CA ASP A 195 17.32 -1.99 -6.56
C ASP A 195 18.15 -1.58 -7.80
N PRO A 196 18.73 -2.52 -8.57
CA PRO A 196 19.41 -2.20 -9.82
C PRO A 196 18.48 -1.56 -10.86
N PHE A 197 17.17 -1.81 -10.76
CA PHE A 197 16.14 -1.28 -11.63
C PHE A 197 15.00 -0.64 -10.82
N PRO A 198 15.24 0.51 -10.15
CA PRO A 198 14.32 1.06 -9.17
C PRO A 198 12.88 1.17 -9.68
N SER A 199 11.97 0.54 -8.95
CA SER A 199 10.54 0.55 -9.27
C SER A 199 9.93 1.98 -9.21
N PRO A 200 8.93 2.28 -10.05
CA PRO A 200 8.16 3.52 -9.91
C PRO A 200 7.48 3.62 -8.53
N GLU A 201 7.17 2.48 -7.89
CA GLU A 201 6.60 2.40 -6.55
C GLU A 201 7.55 2.96 -5.50
N SER A 202 8.86 2.74 -5.62
CA SER A 202 9.84 3.30 -4.68
C SER A 202 9.81 4.83 -4.70
N TYR A 203 9.92 5.45 -5.88
CA TYR A 203 9.89 6.90 -6.00
C TYR A 203 8.53 7.52 -5.65
N LYS A 204 7.42 6.89 -6.07
CA LYS A 204 6.07 7.29 -5.63
C LYS A 204 5.94 7.20 -4.11
N GLY A 205 6.48 6.15 -3.50
CA GLY A 205 6.49 5.93 -2.05
C GLY A 205 7.24 7.03 -1.32
N ILE A 206 8.42 7.44 -1.81
CA ILE A 206 9.16 8.60 -1.29
C ILE A 206 8.28 9.86 -1.36
N ALA A 207 7.70 10.16 -2.53
CA ALA A 207 6.92 11.38 -2.75
C ALA A 207 5.70 11.46 -1.83
N THR A 208 4.86 10.43 -1.83
CA THR A 208 3.66 10.36 -0.97
C THR A 208 4.02 10.40 0.51
N SER A 209 5.13 9.77 0.93
CA SER A 209 5.59 9.80 2.32
C SER A 209 6.17 11.16 2.73
N LEU A 210 6.81 11.90 1.81
CA LEU A 210 7.23 13.29 2.06
C LEU A 210 6.02 14.20 2.28
N GLU A 211 4.98 14.03 1.47
CA GLU A 211 3.72 14.76 1.67
C GLU A 211 3.03 14.40 2.99
N ALA A 212 3.04 13.11 3.35
CA ALA A 212 2.46 12.62 4.59
C ALA A 212 3.23 13.09 5.83
N ALA A 213 4.57 13.11 5.78
CA ALA A 213 5.43 13.54 6.88
C ALA A 213 5.21 15.02 7.22
N GLY A 214 4.90 15.86 6.21
CA GLY A 214 4.72 17.29 6.34
C GLY A 214 6.03 18.00 6.76
N GLY A 215 6.34 19.14 6.16
CA GLY A 215 7.54 19.91 6.50
C GLY A 215 7.58 20.41 7.95
N ASN A 216 8.40 21.41 8.23
CA ASN A 216 8.42 22.11 9.53
C ASN A 216 7.14 22.91 9.85
N GLY A 217 6.09 22.80 9.01
CA GLY A 217 4.84 23.55 9.11
C GLY A 217 4.94 25.02 8.71
N GLN A 218 6.12 25.46 8.23
CA GLN A 218 6.39 26.85 7.84
C GLN A 218 6.65 27.01 6.33
N ASP A 219 7.12 25.96 5.65
CA ASP A 219 7.41 25.96 4.21
C ASP A 219 6.77 24.77 3.46
N LEU A 220 6.95 24.77 2.13
CA LEU A 220 6.46 23.75 1.20
C LEU A 220 7.61 22.89 0.63
N ASP A 221 8.76 22.81 1.29
CA ASP A 221 9.93 22.08 0.76
C ASP A 221 9.63 20.59 0.56
N HIS A 222 8.86 20.00 1.48
CA HIS A 222 8.37 18.63 1.37
C HIS A 222 7.59 18.38 0.06
N LEU A 223 6.79 19.35 -0.42
CA LEU A 223 6.07 19.24 -1.70
C LEU A 223 7.01 19.34 -2.89
N ARG A 224 8.01 20.23 -2.85
CA ARG A 224 9.00 20.35 -3.93
C ARG A 224 9.77 19.05 -4.11
N LEU A 225 10.24 18.48 -3.01
CA LEU A 225 10.92 17.18 -3.00
C LEU A 225 9.99 16.04 -3.43
N ALA A 226 8.69 16.11 -3.09
CA ALA A 226 7.70 15.14 -3.57
C ALA A 226 7.54 15.22 -5.09
N VAL A 227 7.40 16.42 -5.66
CA VAL A 227 7.31 16.63 -7.12
C VAL A 227 8.54 16.09 -7.85
N GLU A 228 9.75 16.32 -7.33
CA GLU A 228 10.97 15.73 -7.89
C GLU A 228 10.90 14.19 -7.95
N ASN A 229 10.40 13.55 -6.90
CA ASN A 229 10.27 12.11 -6.83
C ASN A 229 9.12 11.58 -7.70
N TYR A 230 8.02 12.32 -7.85
CA TYR A 230 6.97 11.98 -8.83
C TYR A 230 7.51 12.00 -10.26
N ARG A 231 8.33 13.00 -10.63
CA ARG A 231 8.99 13.04 -11.94
C ARG A 231 9.90 11.82 -12.15
N LYS A 232 10.68 11.42 -11.14
CA LYS A 232 11.49 10.18 -11.20
C LYS A 232 10.62 8.94 -11.39
N ALA A 233 9.49 8.85 -10.69
CA ALA A 233 8.55 7.74 -10.84
C ALA A 233 7.93 7.68 -12.25
N LEU A 234 7.50 8.83 -12.79
CA LEU A 234 6.92 8.95 -14.13
C LEU A 234 7.92 8.63 -15.25
N ALA A 235 9.21 8.92 -15.03
CA ALA A 235 10.27 8.52 -15.95
C ALA A 235 10.46 6.99 -16.03
N LYS A 236 10.01 6.24 -15.02
CA LYS A 236 10.02 4.77 -15.00
C LYS A 236 8.73 4.17 -15.53
N ALA A 237 7.58 4.74 -15.17
CA ALA A 237 6.28 4.30 -15.67
C ALA A 237 5.27 5.46 -15.71
N ASN A 238 4.63 5.65 -16.87
CA ASN A 238 3.59 6.65 -17.05
C ASN A 238 2.26 6.17 -16.43
N LYS A 239 2.09 6.32 -15.12
CA LYS A 239 0.87 5.95 -14.39
C LYS A 239 0.03 7.19 -14.08
N ALA A 240 -1.25 7.14 -14.46
CA ALA A 240 -2.20 8.23 -14.24
C ALA A 240 -2.34 8.64 -12.76
N SER A 241 -2.26 7.68 -11.82
CA SER A 241 -2.31 7.99 -10.38
C SER A 241 -1.10 8.80 -9.91
N ILE A 242 0.09 8.55 -10.47
CA ILE A 242 1.31 9.29 -10.12
C ILE A 242 1.23 10.70 -10.71
N LEU A 243 0.76 10.79 -11.94
CA LEU A 243 0.52 12.05 -12.63
C LEU A 243 -0.50 12.92 -11.86
N PHE A 244 -1.56 12.29 -11.35
CA PHE A 244 -2.55 12.95 -10.49
C PHE A 244 -1.96 13.52 -9.21
N TYR A 245 -1.22 12.72 -8.43
CA TYR A 245 -0.61 13.21 -7.19
C TYR A 245 0.39 14.34 -7.46
N MET A 246 1.17 14.25 -8.54
CA MET A 246 2.05 15.33 -8.95
C MET A 246 1.28 16.61 -9.28
N GLY A 247 0.18 16.52 -10.04
CA GLY A 247 -0.68 17.66 -10.37
C GLY A 247 -1.27 18.33 -9.13
N VAL A 248 -1.72 17.54 -8.15
CA VAL A 248 -2.21 18.05 -6.85
C VAL A 248 -1.09 18.76 -6.07
N ALA A 249 0.11 18.18 -6.01
CA ALA A 249 1.26 18.78 -5.33
C ALA A 249 1.70 20.10 -5.99
N LEU A 250 1.75 20.16 -7.33
CA LEU A 250 2.07 21.36 -8.10
C LEU A 250 1.04 22.47 -7.88
N GLU A 251 -0.26 22.16 -7.91
CA GLU A 251 -1.30 23.16 -7.63
C GLU A 251 -1.16 23.72 -6.20
N ARG A 252 -0.85 22.87 -5.22
CA ARG A 252 -0.60 23.30 -3.83
C ARG A 252 0.66 24.14 -3.67
N LEU A 253 1.66 23.97 -4.54
CA LEU A 253 2.84 24.84 -4.63
C LEU A 253 2.54 26.19 -5.31
N GLY A 254 1.39 26.34 -5.96
CA GLY A 254 1.06 27.49 -6.79
C GLY A 254 1.67 27.43 -8.20
N GLU A 255 2.21 26.28 -8.62
CA GLU A 255 2.79 26.05 -9.95
C GLU A 255 1.68 25.71 -10.97
N THR A 256 0.72 26.63 -11.13
CA THR A 256 -0.52 26.40 -11.91
C THR A 256 -0.25 26.14 -13.39
N GLU A 257 0.77 26.76 -13.97
CA GLU A 257 1.15 26.58 -15.39
C GLU A 257 1.52 25.12 -15.70
N GLU A 258 2.09 24.38 -14.75
CA GLU A 258 2.40 22.95 -14.90
C GLU A 258 1.24 22.06 -14.44
N ALA A 259 0.54 22.46 -13.37
CA ALA A 259 -0.55 21.66 -12.80
C ALA A 259 -1.79 21.58 -13.71
N GLU A 260 -2.21 22.69 -14.33
CA GLU A 260 -3.46 22.76 -15.09
C GLU A 260 -3.51 21.77 -16.28
N PRO A 261 -2.50 21.71 -17.18
CA PRO A 261 -2.51 20.76 -18.28
C PRO A 261 -2.58 19.30 -17.81
N ILE A 262 -1.92 18.99 -16.68
CA ILE A 262 -1.93 17.65 -16.08
C ILE A 262 -3.36 17.29 -15.63
N LEU A 263 -4.00 18.16 -14.86
CA LEU A 263 -5.34 17.93 -14.34
C LEU A 263 -6.40 17.89 -15.47
N GLU A 264 -6.22 18.67 -16.54
CA GLU A 264 -7.06 18.59 -17.74
C GLU A 264 -6.96 17.23 -18.45
N ILE A 265 -5.74 16.68 -18.60
CA ILE A 265 -5.54 15.35 -19.20
C ILE A 265 -6.27 14.28 -18.39
N ILE A 266 -6.16 14.34 -17.06
CA ILE A 266 -6.83 13.40 -16.15
C ILE A 266 -8.35 13.57 -16.27
N GLN A 267 -8.85 14.80 -16.30
CA GLN A 267 -10.29 15.09 -16.44
C GLN A 267 -10.89 14.51 -17.72
N ARG A 268 -10.15 14.56 -18.84
CA ARG A 268 -10.60 14.07 -20.15
C ARG A 268 -10.42 12.55 -20.33
N SER A 269 -9.83 11.87 -19.34
CA SER A 269 -9.63 10.42 -19.37
C SER A 269 -10.90 9.64 -19.02
N GLU A 270 -10.88 8.32 -19.24
CA GLU A 270 -11.98 7.44 -18.86
C GLU A 270 -12.28 7.46 -17.35
N ALA A 271 -13.47 6.99 -16.96
CA ALA A 271 -13.98 7.08 -15.59
C ALA A 271 -13.00 6.62 -14.50
N PRO A 272 -12.22 5.53 -14.65
CA PRO A 272 -11.26 5.11 -13.62
C PRO A 272 -10.13 6.09 -13.32
N ILE A 273 -9.89 7.05 -14.22
CA ILE A 273 -8.85 8.07 -14.09
C ILE A 273 -9.48 9.43 -13.80
N SER A 274 -10.54 9.82 -14.53
CA SER A 274 -11.18 11.13 -14.35
C SER A 274 -11.83 11.29 -12.97
N CYS A 275 -12.20 10.20 -12.30
CA CYS A 275 -12.69 10.22 -10.92
C CYS A 275 -11.67 10.81 -9.93
N LEU A 276 -10.37 10.73 -10.21
CA LEU A 276 -9.32 11.31 -9.37
C LEU A 276 -9.39 12.85 -9.38
N ASN A 277 -9.47 13.45 -10.57
CA ASN A 277 -9.62 14.90 -10.70
C ASN A 277 -10.96 15.39 -10.15
N ASP A 278 -12.02 14.62 -10.36
CA ASP A 278 -13.35 14.89 -9.84
C ASP A 278 -13.39 14.89 -8.29
N SER A 279 -12.71 13.92 -7.68
CA SER A 279 -12.50 13.84 -6.23
C SER A 279 -11.68 15.00 -5.71
N TRP A 280 -10.59 15.33 -6.39
CA TRP A 280 -9.75 16.47 -6.02
C TRP A 280 -10.52 17.79 -6.09
N GLY A 281 -11.35 18.00 -7.11
CA GLY A 281 -12.22 19.18 -7.19
C GLY A 281 -13.11 19.33 -5.95
N TYR A 282 -13.62 18.22 -5.42
CA TYR A 282 -14.42 18.21 -4.19
C TYR A 282 -13.57 18.52 -2.95
N VAL A 283 -12.43 17.85 -2.78
CA VAL A 283 -11.51 18.09 -1.66
C VAL A 283 -11.02 19.54 -1.66
N ARG A 284 -10.49 20.01 -2.79
CA ARG A 284 -10.01 21.38 -3.01
C ARG A 284 -11.05 22.42 -2.63
N TRP A 285 -12.32 22.22 -3.01
CA TRP A 285 -13.39 23.14 -2.60
C TRP A 285 -13.54 23.19 -1.07
N HIS A 286 -13.55 22.06 -0.39
CA HIS A 286 -13.76 22.00 1.06
C HIS A 286 -12.53 22.42 1.86
N THR A 287 -11.34 22.38 1.27
CA THR A 287 -10.07 22.78 1.92
C THR A 287 -9.54 24.12 1.41
N ARG A 288 -10.31 24.89 0.63
CA ARG A 288 -9.86 26.15 -0.02
C ARG A 288 -9.37 27.24 0.93
N ASN A 289 -9.79 27.19 2.19
CA ASN A 289 -9.39 28.13 3.24
C ASN A 289 -8.30 27.57 4.16
N THR A 290 -7.83 26.36 3.91
CA THR A 290 -6.76 25.72 4.68
C THR A 290 -5.42 26.15 4.10
N ASN A 291 -4.49 26.57 4.96
CA ASN A 291 -3.13 26.86 4.54
C ASN A 291 -2.50 25.61 3.89
N PRO A 292 -1.98 25.67 2.64
CA PRO A 292 -1.36 24.54 1.96
C PRO A 292 -0.25 23.83 2.76
N ALA A 293 0.49 24.57 3.59
CA ALA A 293 1.55 24.04 4.45
C ALA A 293 1.02 23.20 5.63
N LEU A 294 -0.24 23.39 6.02
CA LEU A 294 -0.92 22.63 7.08
C LEU A 294 -1.85 21.55 6.52
N LEU A 295 -2.15 21.60 5.22
CA LEU A 295 -3.03 20.64 4.56
C LEU A 295 -2.26 19.34 4.28
N ASN A 296 -2.63 18.27 4.97
CA ASN A 296 -2.05 16.94 4.75
C ASN A 296 -3.09 16.02 4.10
N LEU A 297 -2.87 15.69 2.82
CA LEU A 297 -3.74 14.88 1.96
C LEU A 297 -3.25 13.44 1.76
N HIS A 298 -2.11 13.08 2.33
CA HIS A 298 -1.45 11.79 2.12
C HIS A 298 -1.31 10.99 3.41
N ARG A 299 -2.16 11.29 4.39
CA ARG A 299 -2.24 10.55 5.66
C ARG A 299 -2.53 9.08 5.38
N GLY A 300 -1.78 8.20 6.03
CA GLY A 300 -2.11 6.78 6.06
C GLY A 300 -3.37 6.52 6.86
N THR A 301 -3.94 5.32 6.74
CA THR A 301 -5.13 4.91 7.49
C THR A 301 -4.98 5.16 8.99
N ARG A 302 -3.86 4.80 9.61
CA ARG A 302 -3.66 5.02 11.05
C ARG A 302 -3.74 6.51 11.44
N ASP A 303 -3.20 7.40 10.62
CA ASP A 303 -3.24 8.85 10.87
C ASP A 303 -4.65 9.43 10.73
N MET A 304 -5.45 8.91 9.80
CA MET A 304 -6.85 9.28 9.64
C MET A 304 -7.69 8.80 10.82
N LEU A 305 -7.49 7.56 11.26
CA LEU A 305 -8.12 7.01 12.46
C LEU A 305 -7.73 7.81 13.70
N LYS A 306 -6.45 8.14 13.87
CA LYS A 306 -5.97 8.95 15.00
C LYS A 306 -6.60 10.34 15.02
N LEU A 307 -6.64 11.04 13.88
CA LEU A 307 -7.30 12.34 13.75
C LEU A 307 -8.77 12.27 14.21
N ALA A 308 -9.47 11.22 13.79
CA ALA A 308 -10.87 11.00 14.13
C ALA A 308 -11.07 10.65 15.61
N LEU A 309 -10.24 9.76 16.17
CA LEU A 309 -10.31 9.34 17.56
C LEU A 309 -9.98 10.50 18.51
N ASP A 310 -8.93 11.28 18.23
CA ASP A 310 -8.57 12.48 19.00
C ASP A 310 -9.76 13.45 19.05
N ALA A 311 -10.47 13.62 17.93
CA ALA A 311 -11.67 14.46 17.86
C ALA A 311 -12.89 13.87 18.60
N ALA A 312 -13.00 12.56 18.67
CA ALA A 312 -14.10 11.84 19.32
C ALA A 312 -13.90 11.67 20.83
N MET A 313 -12.68 11.84 21.34
CA MET A 313 -12.33 11.57 22.74
C MET A 313 -13.29 12.18 23.79
N PRO A 314 -13.76 13.44 23.66
CA PRO A 314 -14.70 14.01 24.64
C PRO A 314 -15.99 13.20 24.81
N LEU A 315 -16.46 12.56 23.73
CA LEU A 315 -17.64 11.70 23.73
C LEU A 315 -17.31 10.26 24.12
N ILE A 316 -16.16 9.73 23.70
CA ILE A 316 -15.67 8.38 24.07
C ILE A 316 -15.48 8.27 25.59
N GLU A 317 -14.98 9.32 26.23
CA GLU A 317 -14.69 9.34 27.66
C GLU A 317 -15.93 9.04 28.53
N GLN A 318 -17.13 9.39 28.04
CA GLN A 318 -18.38 9.14 28.76
C GLN A 318 -18.69 7.64 28.90
N GLN A 319 -18.12 6.79 28.03
CA GLN A 319 -18.30 5.35 28.08
C GLN A 319 -17.84 4.73 29.40
N ARG A 320 -16.86 5.36 30.07
CA ARG A 320 -16.39 4.95 31.40
C ARG A 320 -17.45 5.10 32.50
N GLN A 321 -18.38 6.03 32.32
CA GLN A 321 -19.47 6.28 33.26
C GLN A 321 -20.70 5.45 32.89
N ASN A 322 -20.99 5.33 31.59
CA ASN A 322 -22.09 4.54 31.07
C ASN A 322 -21.72 3.95 29.71
N ARG A 323 -21.66 2.62 29.61
CA ARG A 323 -21.27 1.91 28.38
C ARG A 323 -22.23 2.11 27.20
N ALA A 324 -23.47 2.52 27.45
CA ALA A 324 -24.39 2.89 26.37
C ALA A 324 -23.97 4.22 25.70
N GLN A 325 -23.25 5.08 26.42
CA GLN A 325 -22.81 6.38 25.94
C GLN A 325 -21.42 6.30 25.32
N GLY A 326 -21.23 6.97 24.19
CA GLY A 326 -19.93 7.03 23.55
C GLY A 326 -19.52 5.74 22.86
N LEU A 327 -20.44 5.15 22.10
CA LEU A 327 -20.18 3.94 21.32
C LEU A 327 -19.08 4.17 20.29
N LEU A 328 -18.21 3.16 20.18
CA LEU A 328 -17.12 3.11 19.23
C LEU A 328 -17.35 1.94 18.28
N CYS A 329 -17.72 2.23 17.04
CA CYS A 329 -18.13 1.22 16.07
C CYS A 329 -17.20 1.16 14.85
N GLU A 330 -17.03 -0.03 14.28
CA GLU A 330 -16.47 -0.23 12.95
C GLU A 330 -17.42 -1.13 12.15
N PHE A 331 -17.68 -0.75 10.90
CA PHE A 331 -18.56 -1.45 9.97
C PHE A 331 -17.74 -1.88 8.77
N GLY A 332 -17.59 -3.20 8.58
CA GLY A 332 -16.60 -3.77 7.68
C GLY A 332 -15.24 -3.93 8.37
N VAL A 333 -15.10 -5.03 9.11
CA VAL A 333 -13.93 -5.37 9.92
C VAL A 333 -12.89 -6.15 9.10
N GLY A 334 -13.35 -7.08 8.25
CA GLY A 334 -12.49 -8.02 7.52
C GLY A 334 -11.51 -8.74 8.45
N SER A 335 -10.20 -8.59 8.17
CA SER A 335 -9.11 -9.18 8.99
C SER A 335 -8.87 -8.45 10.33
N GLY A 336 -9.50 -7.30 10.53
CA GLY A 336 -9.41 -6.49 11.74
C GLY A 336 -8.19 -5.58 11.83
N LYS A 337 -7.49 -5.26 10.72
CA LYS A 337 -6.29 -4.40 10.82
C LYS A 337 -6.60 -2.96 11.26
N SER A 338 -7.67 -2.33 10.78
CA SER A 338 -8.13 -1.00 11.27
C SER A 338 -8.59 -1.09 12.72
N MET A 339 -9.39 -2.10 13.07
CA MET A 339 -9.79 -2.38 14.46
C MET A 339 -8.59 -2.48 15.41
N ARG A 340 -7.52 -3.19 15.03
CA ARG A 340 -6.27 -3.26 15.81
C ARG A 340 -5.58 -1.90 15.92
N MET A 341 -5.50 -1.13 14.82
CA MET A 341 -4.93 0.22 14.88
C MET A 341 -5.69 1.09 15.88
N THR A 342 -7.02 1.07 15.83
CA THR A 342 -7.89 1.81 16.75
C THR A 342 -7.71 1.37 18.19
N GLN A 343 -7.68 0.05 18.46
CA GLN A 343 -7.43 -0.49 19.81
C GLN A 343 -6.06 -0.05 20.37
N GLU A 344 -5.03 0.02 19.53
CA GLU A 344 -3.70 0.47 19.95
C GLU A 344 -3.60 1.98 20.18
N ILE A 345 -4.49 2.78 19.59
CA ILE A 345 -4.54 4.24 19.79
C ILE A 345 -5.27 4.56 21.09
N LEU A 346 -6.33 3.81 21.40
CA LEU A 346 -7.21 4.08 22.53
C LEU A 346 -6.68 3.51 23.86
N PRO A 347 -7.16 4.04 25.00
CA PRO A 347 -7.00 3.40 26.29
C PRO A 347 -7.60 1.98 26.33
N LEU A 348 -6.97 1.09 27.10
CA LEU A 348 -7.30 -0.35 27.14
C LEU A 348 -8.70 -0.68 27.69
N ASP A 349 -9.36 0.27 28.35
CA ASP A 349 -10.65 0.09 29.01
C ASP A 349 -11.85 0.51 28.15
N ILE A 350 -11.61 1.07 26.95
CA ILE A 350 -12.67 1.45 26.01
C ILE A 350 -13.17 0.23 25.25
N GLU A 351 -14.48 0.00 25.26
CA GLU A 351 -15.13 -1.06 24.49
C GLU A 351 -15.34 -0.63 23.03
N MET A 352 -15.19 -1.60 22.13
CA MET A 352 -15.30 -1.40 20.68
C MET A 352 -16.22 -2.46 20.08
N HIS A 353 -17.00 -2.07 19.07
CA HIS A 353 -17.96 -2.96 18.42
C HIS A 353 -17.68 -3.06 16.92
N GLY A 354 -17.34 -4.25 16.45
CA GLY A 354 -17.13 -4.54 15.03
C GLY A 354 -18.32 -5.25 14.42
N PHE A 355 -18.83 -4.76 13.31
CA PHE A 355 -19.93 -5.36 12.56
C PHE A 355 -19.40 -5.84 11.21
N ASP A 356 -19.63 -7.10 10.87
CA ASP A 356 -19.22 -7.67 9.58
C ASP A 356 -19.97 -8.99 9.32
N THR A 357 -20.13 -9.36 8.05
CA THR A 357 -20.58 -10.70 7.67
C THR A 357 -19.49 -11.75 7.88
N PHE A 358 -18.23 -11.35 7.75
CA PHE A 358 -17.01 -12.15 7.60
C PHE A 358 -17.03 -13.06 6.37
N THR A 359 -18.10 -13.01 5.58
CA THR A 359 -18.29 -13.76 4.32
C THR A 359 -18.07 -12.88 3.10
N GLY A 360 -17.65 -11.63 3.30
CA GLY A 360 -17.36 -10.67 2.25
C GLY A 360 -18.59 -9.86 1.81
N LEU A 361 -18.45 -9.17 0.68
CA LEU A 361 -19.50 -8.30 0.16
C LEU A 361 -20.81 -9.06 -0.10
N PRO A 362 -21.98 -8.52 0.31
CA PRO A 362 -23.27 -9.16 0.05
C PRO A 362 -23.67 -9.12 -1.42
N GLN A 363 -23.12 -8.18 -2.20
CA GLN A 363 -23.35 -8.00 -3.62
C GLN A 363 -22.06 -7.49 -4.30
N ALA A 364 -22.00 -7.57 -5.63
CA ALA A 364 -20.86 -7.03 -6.37
C ALA A 364 -20.74 -5.50 -6.24
N TRP A 365 -19.51 -5.01 -6.26
CA TRP A 365 -19.16 -3.59 -6.19
C TRP A 365 -18.08 -3.26 -7.22
N GLY A 366 -18.42 -2.50 -8.27
CA GLY A 366 -17.49 -2.24 -9.37
C GLY A 366 -17.01 -3.55 -10.02
N SER A 367 -15.69 -3.80 -9.96
CA SER A 367 -15.07 -5.05 -10.41
C SER A 367 -15.03 -6.16 -9.36
N GLU A 368 -15.35 -5.84 -8.11
CA GLU A 368 -15.30 -6.79 -7.01
C GLU A 368 -16.57 -7.65 -7.00
N PRO A 369 -16.44 -8.99 -7.06
CA PRO A 369 -17.60 -9.88 -7.02
C PRO A 369 -18.21 -9.94 -5.61
N ALA A 370 -19.45 -10.42 -5.52
CA ALA A 370 -20.03 -10.80 -4.23
C ALA A 370 -19.13 -11.83 -3.53
N GLY A 371 -18.95 -11.70 -2.22
CA GLY A 371 -18.02 -12.49 -1.42
C GLY A 371 -16.57 -12.02 -1.45
N ALA A 372 -16.23 -10.98 -2.22
CA ALA A 372 -14.93 -10.31 -2.11
C ALA A 372 -14.67 -9.87 -0.66
N TYR A 373 -13.39 -9.86 -0.27
CA TYR A 373 -12.91 -9.54 1.08
C TYR A 373 -13.34 -10.52 2.19
N SER A 374 -13.87 -11.70 1.84
CA SER A 374 -14.19 -12.73 2.83
C SER A 374 -12.96 -13.20 3.61
N THR A 375 -13.13 -13.37 4.93
CA THR A 375 -12.19 -14.08 5.80
C THR A 375 -12.54 -15.57 5.95
N GLY A 376 -13.38 -16.11 5.06
CA GLY A 376 -13.93 -17.47 5.19
C GLY A 376 -14.91 -17.61 6.36
N GLY A 377 -15.52 -16.50 6.81
CA GLY A 377 -16.40 -16.47 7.98
C GLY A 377 -15.67 -16.47 9.32
N VAL A 378 -14.34 -16.34 9.31
CA VAL A 378 -13.49 -16.32 10.51
C VAL A 378 -13.48 -14.91 11.11
N VAL A 379 -13.91 -14.81 12.36
CA VAL A 379 -13.86 -13.58 13.15
C VAL A 379 -12.42 -13.39 13.65
N PRO A 380 -11.82 -12.19 13.52
CA PRO A 380 -10.46 -11.97 13.97
C PRO A 380 -10.35 -12.04 15.48
N SER A 381 -9.25 -12.61 15.98
CA SER A 381 -8.93 -12.62 17.40
C SER A 381 -8.25 -11.29 17.77
N ILE A 382 -8.95 -10.45 18.54
CA ILE A 382 -8.48 -9.15 19.08
C ILE A 382 -8.67 -9.18 20.61
N ALA A 383 -8.02 -8.28 21.37
CA ALA A 383 -8.10 -8.30 22.84
C ALA A 383 -9.53 -8.15 23.38
N SER A 384 -9.70 -8.41 24.69
CA SER A 384 -10.99 -8.70 25.34
C SER A 384 -12.03 -7.56 25.37
N ASN A 385 -11.68 -6.34 24.97
CA ASN A 385 -12.57 -5.18 24.91
C ASN A 385 -13.18 -4.95 23.51
N VAL A 386 -13.02 -5.89 22.58
CA VAL A 386 -13.61 -5.83 21.24
C VAL A 386 -14.68 -6.90 21.08
N TYR A 387 -15.88 -6.48 20.69
CA TYR A 387 -17.03 -7.34 20.52
C TYR A 387 -17.46 -7.36 19.06
N PHE A 388 -17.62 -8.55 18.48
CA PHE A 388 -18.00 -8.71 17.09
C PHE A 388 -19.46 -9.12 16.93
N HIS A 389 -20.13 -8.47 16.00
CA HIS A 389 -21.51 -8.72 15.61
C HIS A 389 -21.52 -9.27 14.19
N LYS A 390 -21.64 -10.60 14.09
CA LYS A 390 -21.57 -11.31 12.81
C LYS A 390 -22.93 -11.31 12.11
N GLY A 391 -23.00 -10.71 10.92
CA GLY A 391 -24.20 -10.68 10.09
C GLY A 391 -24.26 -9.47 9.17
N LEU A 392 -25.37 -9.31 8.46
CA LEU A 392 -25.65 -8.08 7.72
C LEU A 392 -25.95 -6.93 8.69
N PHE A 393 -25.57 -5.70 8.33
CA PHE A 393 -25.79 -4.53 9.18
C PHE A 393 -27.26 -4.35 9.57
N SER A 394 -28.17 -4.55 8.61
CA SER A 394 -29.63 -4.51 8.81
C SER A 394 -30.15 -5.56 9.81
N ASP A 395 -29.46 -6.68 9.97
CA ASP A 395 -29.82 -7.74 10.91
C ASP A 395 -29.18 -7.55 12.29
N THR A 396 -28.00 -6.92 12.36
CA THR A 396 -27.20 -6.87 13.59
C THR A 396 -27.27 -5.55 14.33
N LEU A 397 -27.35 -4.42 13.62
CA LEU A 397 -27.14 -3.10 14.22
C LEU A 397 -28.34 -2.64 15.04
N SER A 398 -29.56 -2.72 14.49
CA SER A 398 -30.76 -2.30 15.22
C SER A 398 -31.00 -3.12 16.50
N PRO A 399 -30.89 -4.47 16.50
CA PRO A 399 -31.01 -5.24 17.75
C PRO A 399 -29.96 -4.86 18.79
N PHE A 400 -28.72 -4.62 18.38
CA PHE A 400 -27.65 -4.14 19.27
C PHE A 400 -28.00 -2.79 19.91
N LEU A 401 -28.36 -1.79 19.11
CA LEU A 401 -28.71 -0.46 19.62
C LEU A 401 -29.93 -0.48 20.54
N ASN A 402 -30.93 -1.31 20.23
CA ASN A 402 -32.11 -1.47 21.07
C ASN A 402 -31.76 -2.09 22.43
N SER A 403 -30.78 -2.99 22.49
CA SER A 403 -30.33 -3.61 23.74
C SER A 403 -29.67 -2.64 24.71
N LEU A 404 -29.16 -1.51 24.21
CA LEU A 404 -28.49 -0.46 24.99
C LEU A 404 -29.45 0.61 25.53
N GLY A 405 -30.68 0.68 25.01
CA GLY A 405 -31.67 1.70 25.36
C GLY A 405 -31.50 3.02 24.58
N ASP A 406 -32.38 3.98 24.86
CA ASP A 406 -32.50 5.23 24.10
C ASP A 406 -31.44 6.29 24.43
N GLU A 407 -30.79 6.15 25.57
CA GLU A 407 -29.67 7.03 25.99
C GLU A 407 -28.35 6.69 25.25
N ALA A 408 -28.37 5.65 24.42
CA ALA A 408 -27.18 5.24 23.69
C ALA A 408 -26.84 6.24 22.57
N TYR A 409 -25.57 6.56 22.40
CA TYR A 409 -25.13 7.43 21.30
C TYR A 409 -23.75 7.02 20.77
N VAL A 410 -23.49 7.35 19.51
CA VAL A 410 -22.23 7.07 18.82
C VAL A 410 -21.26 8.22 19.04
N ALA A 411 -20.10 7.94 19.62
CA ALA A 411 -18.99 8.90 19.63
C ALA A 411 -18.18 8.82 18.33
N TYR A 412 -17.95 7.59 17.85
CA TYR A 412 -17.09 7.31 16.71
C TYR A 412 -17.66 6.14 15.91
N ALA A 413 -17.66 6.27 14.59
CA ALA A 413 -17.92 5.17 13.67
C ALA A 413 -16.96 5.18 12.47
N ASN A 414 -16.26 4.05 12.27
CA ASN A 414 -15.51 3.76 11.06
C ASN A 414 -16.43 3.01 10.08
N ILE A 415 -16.71 3.60 8.92
CA ILE A 415 -17.58 3.08 7.87
C ILE A 415 -16.65 2.63 6.72
N ASP A 416 -16.39 1.33 6.62
CA ASP A 416 -15.54 0.67 5.61
C ASP A 416 -16.35 -0.45 4.95
N CYS A 417 -17.45 -0.08 4.29
CA CYS A 417 -18.43 -1.05 3.80
C CYS A 417 -18.63 -1.03 2.29
N ASP A 418 -17.93 -0.13 1.59
CA ASP A 418 -17.85 0.08 0.14
C ASP A 418 -19.18 0.49 -0.53
N LEU A 419 -20.27 -0.22 -0.21
CA LEU A 419 -21.56 -0.18 -0.89
C LEU A 419 -22.47 0.92 -0.33
N TYR A 420 -23.09 1.68 -1.25
CA TYR A 420 -24.18 2.62 -0.93
C TYR A 420 -25.25 2.03 0.01
N THR A 421 -25.76 0.83 -0.30
CA THR A 421 -26.86 0.21 0.46
C THR A 421 -26.43 -0.15 1.88
N SER A 422 -25.21 -0.67 2.04
CA SER A 422 -24.65 -0.99 3.35
C SER A 422 -24.43 0.27 4.18
N THR A 423 -23.88 1.33 3.58
CA THR A 423 -23.72 2.62 4.27
C THR A 423 -25.07 3.22 4.66
N LEU A 424 -26.09 3.13 3.80
CA LEU A 424 -27.42 3.64 4.08
C LEU A 424 -28.07 2.89 5.26
N ASP A 425 -28.02 1.56 5.27
CA ASP A 425 -28.54 0.73 6.37
C ASP A 425 -27.90 1.14 7.71
N ILE A 426 -26.59 1.40 7.72
CA ILE A 426 -25.88 1.88 8.91
C ILE A 426 -26.41 3.26 9.33
N LEU A 427 -26.42 4.23 8.43
CA LEU A 427 -26.79 5.61 8.75
C LEU A 427 -28.28 5.74 9.17
N GLU A 428 -29.17 4.94 8.58
CA GLU A 428 -30.57 4.86 9.00
C GLU A 428 -30.72 4.31 10.42
N ALA A 429 -30.02 3.22 10.75
CA ALA A 429 -30.04 2.65 12.08
C ALA A 429 -29.42 3.57 13.13
N LEU A 430 -28.38 4.32 12.75
CA LEU A 430 -27.72 5.28 13.63
C LEU A 430 -28.50 6.59 13.81
N HIS A 431 -29.58 6.83 13.06
CA HIS A 431 -30.24 8.15 13.02
C HIS A 431 -30.52 8.75 14.40
N GLY A 432 -31.15 7.97 15.29
CA GLY A 432 -31.48 8.38 16.66
C GLY A 432 -30.35 8.21 17.68
N ARG A 433 -29.12 8.00 17.22
CA ARG A 433 -27.91 7.73 18.02
C ARG A 433 -26.75 8.66 17.66
N ILE A 434 -26.85 9.41 16.55
CA ILE A 434 -25.92 10.48 16.19
C ILE A 434 -26.20 11.71 17.06
N VAL A 435 -25.16 12.32 17.61
CA VAL A 435 -25.23 13.53 18.43
C VAL A 435 -24.24 14.57 17.92
N GLU A 436 -24.35 15.82 18.39
CA GLU A 436 -23.33 16.82 18.13
C GLU A 436 -21.98 16.35 18.68
N GLY A 437 -20.94 16.46 17.85
CA GLY A 437 -19.60 15.96 18.14
C GLY A 437 -19.33 14.53 17.68
N THR A 438 -20.33 13.75 17.24
CA THR A 438 -20.09 12.41 16.67
C THR A 438 -19.12 12.50 15.50
N ILE A 439 -18.12 11.61 15.49
CA ILE A 439 -17.12 11.50 14.43
C ILE A 439 -17.39 10.28 13.56
N LEU A 440 -17.33 10.47 12.25
CA LEU A 440 -17.50 9.44 11.25
C LEU A 440 -16.27 9.41 10.36
N VAL A 441 -15.72 8.23 10.12
CA VAL A 441 -14.66 7.98 9.13
C VAL A 441 -15.25 7.15 8.01
N PHE A 442 -15.06 7.55 6.76
CA PHE A 442 -15.47 6.79 5.58
C PHE A 442 -14.23 6.28 4.87
N ASP A 443 -14.14 4.97 4.59
CA ASP A 443 -12.95 4.35 3.98
C ASP A 443 -12.86 4.64 2.48
N GLU A 444 -14.00 4.51 1.78
CA GLU A 444 -14.09 4.61 0.32
C GLU A 444 -14.91 5.85 -0.08
N TYR A 445 -14.48 7.01 0.40
CA TYR A 445 -15.22 8.26 0.23
C TYR A 445 -14.90 9.01 -1.07
N ILE A 446 -13.67 8.88 -1.57
CA ILE A 446 -13.15 9.60 -2.75
C ILE A 446 -12.18 8.74 -3.56
N CYS A 447 -11.70 9.24 -4.70
CA CYS A 447 -10.60 8.67 -5.48
C CYS A 447 -10.84 7.24 -6.02
N HIS A 448 -12.10 6.86 -6.22
CA HIS A 448 -12.49 5.63 -6.93
C HIS A 448 -13.64 5.90 -7.92
N PRO A 449 -13.88 5.02 -8.91
CA PRO A 449 -14.74 5.36 -10.07
C PRO A 449 -16.20 5.67 -9.73
N THR A 450 -16.72 5.08 -8.65
CA THR A 450 -18.13 5.18 -8.22
C THR A 450 -18.30 5.94 -6.92
N TRP A 451 -17.31 6.73 -6.52
CA TRP A 451 -17.29 7.42 -5.23
C TRP A 451 -18.52 8.30 -4.99
N ARG A 452 -19.09 8.91 -6.03
CA ARG A 452 -20.30 9.75 -5.91
C ARG A 452 -21.59 8.95 -5.71
N GLN A 453 -21.55 7.64 -5.89
CA GLN A 453 -22.69 6.74 -5.93
C GLN A 453 -22.77 5.86 -4.69
N ASP A 454 -21.64 5.71 -3.98
CA ASP A 454 -21.45 4.82 -2.85
C ASP A 454 -21.56 5.55 -1.50
N GLU A 455 -20.57 5.42 -0.61
CA GLU A 455 -20.60 5.95 0.76
C GLU A 455 -20.89 7.46 0.80
N PHE A 456 -20.30 8.22 -0.14
CA PHE A 456 -20.56 9.65 -0.30
C PHE A 456 -22.05 9.95 -0.49
N ARG A 457 -22.72 9.18 -1.36
CA ARG A 457 -24.12 9.39 -1.68
C ARG A 457 -24.99 9.10 -0.47
N ALA A 458 -24.75 7.96 0.18
CA ALA A 458 -25.48 7.56 1.38
C ALA A 458 -25.35 8.62 2.49
N TRP A 459 -24.14 9.13 2.72
CA TRP A 459 -23.91 10.22 3.66
C TRP A 459 -24.67 11.49 3.30
N ARG A 460 -24.55 11.96 2.06
CA ARG A 460 -25.20 13.20 1.60
C ARG A 460 -26.72 13.12 1.66
N GLU A 461 -27.31 11.99 1.28
CA GLU A 461 -28.75 11.76 1.36
C GLU A 461 -29.23 11.68 2.81
N SER A 462 -28.48 10.98 3.68
CA SER A 462 -28.79 10.87 5.11
C SER A 462 -28.74 12.23 5.80
N CYS A 463 -27.69 13.04 5.58
CA CYS A 463 -27.62 14.39 6.12
C CYS A 463 -28.80 15.26 5.68
N LYS A 464 -29.20 15.18 4.41
CA LYS A 464 -30.35 15.93 3.91
C LYS A 464 -31.66 15.45 4.55
N ARG A 465 -31.83 14.14 4.71
CA ARG A 465 -33.06 13.53 5.26
C ARG A 465 -33.21 13.79 6.75
N PHE A 466 -32.12 13.67 7.50
CA PHE A 466 -32.12 13.75 8.96
C PHE A 466 -31.77 15.14 9.49
N GLY A 467 -31.38 16.08 8.61
CA GLY A 467 -31.07 17.45 9.02
C GLY A 467 -29.67 17.64 9.59
N TRP A 468 -28.81 16.61 9.52
CA TRP A 468 -27.46 16.66 10.07
C TRP A 468 -26.61 17.73 9.39
N LYS A 469 -25.95 18.52 10.24
CA LYS A 469 -24.92 19.45 9.85
C LYS A 469 -23.57 18.85 10.20
N TYR A 470 -22.57 19.14 9.38
CA TYR A 470 -21.26 18.55 9.56
C TYR A 470 -20.14 19.42 9.01
N GLU A 471 -18.92 19.13 9.45
CA GLU A 471 -17.68 19.66 8.91
C GLU A 471 -16.71 18.50 8.59
N TYR A 472 -15.80 18.73 7.64
CA TYR A 472 -14.70 17.79 7.37
C TYR A 472 -13.50 18.14 8.24
N LEU A 473 -12.95 17.15 8.95
CA LEU A 473 -11.73 17.28 9.72
C LEU A 473 -10.49 16.92 8.90
N GLY A 474 -10.63 16.04 7.91
CA GLY A 474 -9.52 15.63 7.05
C GLY A 474 -9.97 14.79 5.87
N PHE A 475 -9.13 14.78 4.84
CA PHE A 475 -9.22 13.91 3.68
C PHE A 475 -7.87 13.23 3.47
N SER A 476 -7.88 12.02 2.94
CA SER A 476 -6.69 11.37 2.40
C SER A 476 -6.94 10.93 0.97
N LEU A 477 -6.17 11.45 0.03
CA LEU A 477 -6.22 11.02 -1.36
C LEU A 477 -5.59 9.64 -1.53
N SER A 478 -4.62 9.27 -0.67
CA SER A 478 -3.92 7.98 -0.76
C SER A 478 -4.70 6.84 -0.13
N SER A 479 -5.33 7.05 1.03
CA SER A 479 -6.19 6.05 1.65
C SER A 479 -7.65 6.17 1.23
N LYS A 480 -8.01 7.23 0.47
CA LYS A 480 -9.36 7.56 -0.03
C LYS A 480 -10.37 8.01 1.04
N GLN A 481 -9.89 8.22 2.26
CA GLN A 481 -10.75 8.39 3.42
C GLN A 481 -11.18 9.85 3.62
N ALA A 482 -12.29 10.03 4.32
CA ALA A 482 -12.69 11.32 4.88
C ALA A 482 -13.08 11.19 6.35
N VAL A 483 -12.67 12.16 7.16
CA VAL A 483 -13.11 12.29 8.57
C VAL A 483 -14.11 13.43 8.65
N VAL A 484 -15.27 13.13 9.23
CA VAL A 484 -16.40 14.04 9.36
C VAL A 484 -16.78 14.20 10.83
N ARG A 485 -17.07 15.43 11.26
CA ARG A 485 -17.68 15.73 12.56
C ARG A 485 -19.09 16.24 12.35
N VAL A 486 -20.04 15.68 13.10
CA VAL A 486 -21.40 16.22 13.18
C VAL A 486 -21.41 17.46 14.08
N THR A 487 -21.97 18.56 13.57
CA THR A 487 -22.03 19.86 14.25
C THR A 487 -23.46 20.30 14.56
N GLY A 488 -24.44 19.46 14.26
CA GLY A 488 -25.84 19.67 14.63
C GLY A 488 -26.72 18.54 14.13
N VAL A 489 -27.72 18.19 14.92
CA VAL A 489 -28.72 17.15 14.65
C VAL A 489 -30.14 17.71 14.64
#